data_AF-A0A7W0QC53-F1
#
_entry.id   AF-A0A7W0QC53-F1
#
_cell.length_a   1.000
_cell.length_b   1.000
_cell.length_c   1.000
_cell.angle_alpha   90.00
_cell.angle_beta   90.00
_cell.angle_gamma   90.00
#
_symmetry.space_group_name_H-M   'P 1'
#
loop_
_entity.id
_entity.type
_entity.pdbx_description
1 polymer ?
#
loop_
_entity_poly.entity_id
_entity_poly.type
_entity_poly.pdbx_seq_one_letter_code
_entity_poly.pdbx_strand_id
1 'polypeptide(L)'
;MLSERFDRLAAIRGDMVKGLPVTAWAANLGDLDRDLLMRAAIAAIRELVLPEWESTRPEDRRPQEALEATEAWLAKKDADSLLQTKATAKACTAARGEFFGTDHRVPEAARALAWAAGAKENDLEHIWDALVAIEQELLARIALVSEYQKAPEQRRAIIAVLRRMLEPPAAEEAGPDLSAPVPYSASGNFVVGQKVTHVKFGDLVVTAAGDKWIDVQLPDGTTKRLAQKPK
;
A
#
# COMPACT_ATOMS: atom_id res chain seq x y z
N MET A 1 -14.40 -3.11 -13.39
CA MET A 1 -13.60 -3.65 -12.25
C MET A 1 -12.61 -2.59 -11.77
N LEU A 2 -12.14 -2.62 -10.51
CA LEU A 2 -11.26 -1.57 -9.95
C LEU A 2 -9.94 -1.42 -10.75
N SER A 3 -9.33 -2.54 -11.19
CA SER A 3 -8.15 -2.53 -12.07
C SER A 3 -8.34 -1.67 -13.32
N GLU A 4 -9.48 -1.82 -14.03
CA GLU A 4 -9.77 -1.05 -15.25
C GLU A 4 -9.82 0.46 -14.98
N ARG A 5 -10.28 0.87 -13.80
CA ARG A 5 -10.35 2.29 -13.41
C ARG A 5 -8.95 2.86 -13.21
N PHE A 6 -8.05 2.09 -12.59
CA PHE A 6 -6.64 2.44 -12.49
C PHE A 6 -5.94 2.48 -13.85
N ASP A 7 -6.26 1.55 -14.75
CA ASP A 7 -5.69 1.53 -16.10
C ASP A 7 -6.14 2.77 -16.91
N ARG A 8 -7.41 3.18 -16.75
CA ARG A 8 -7.91 4.46 -17.30
C ARG A 8 -7.16 5.65 -16.72
N LEU A 9 -6.99 5.73 -15.39
CA LEU A 9 -6.23 6.82 -14.75
C LEU A 9 -4.79 6.90 -15.27
N ALA A 10 -4.13 5.75 -15.43
CA ALA A 10 -2.77 5.68 -15.96
C ALA A 10 -2.68 6.17 -17.42
N ALA A 11 -3.73 5.96 -18.22
CA ALA A 11 -3.78 6.34 -19.63
C ALA A 11 -4.13 7.81 -19.88
N ILE A 12 -4.70 8.53 -18.91
CA ILE A 12 -5.07 9.95 -19.10
C ILE A 12 -3.81 10.79 -19.29
N ARG A 13 -3.75 11.61 -20.34
CA ARG A 13 -2.69 12.62 -20.47
C ARG A 13 -2.94 13.76 -19.47
N GLY A 14 -2.10 13.84 -18.44
CA GLY A 14 -2.15 14.95 -17.47
C GLY A 14 -1.32 16.15 -17.90
N ASP A 15 -1.46 17.24 -17.14
CA ASP A 15 -0.60 18.42 -17.27
C ASP A 15 0.80 18.13 -16.71
N MET A 16 1.85 18.64 -17.35
CA MET A 16 3.24 18.35 -16.97
C MET A 16 3.64 18.97 -15.63
N VAL A 17 2.88 19.95 -15.13
CA VAL A 17 3.13 20.66 -13.87
C VAL A 17 2.02 20.39 -12.87
N LYS A 18 0.76 20.38 -13.32
CA LYS A 18 -0.42 20.27 -12.46
C LYS A 18 -0.92 18.85 -12.26
N GLY A 19 -0.46 17.88 -13.06
CA GLY A 19 -0.92 16.50 -13.01
C GLY A 19 -2.33 16.32 -13.57
N LEU A 20 -3.04 15.32 -13.06
CA LEU A 20 -4.46 15.12 -13.34
C LEU A 20 -5.31 16.12 -12.55
N PRO A 21 -6.39 16.65 -13.14
CA PRO A 21 -7.35 17.46 -12.39
C PRO A 21 -8.13 16.59 -11.38
N VAL A 22 -8.65 17.22 -10.33
CA VAL A 22 -9.57 16.61 -9.34
C VAL A 22 -10.67 15.78 -10.01
N THR A 23 -11.26 16.30 -11.10
CA THR A 23 -12.34 15.63 -11.82
C THR A 23 -11.95 14.26 -12.38
N ALA A 24 -10.69 14.05 -12.75
CA ALA A 24 -10.22 12.76 -13.24
C ALA A 24 -10.12 11.72 -12.11
N TRP A 25 -9.62 12.12 -10.94
CA TRP A 25 -9.59 11.27 -9.74
C TRP A 25 -11.01 10.92 -9.28
N ALA A 26 -11.86 11.94 -9.12
CA ALA A 26 -13.25 11.78 -8.70
C ALA A 26 -14.05 10.87 -9.65
N ALA A 27 -13.89 11.03 -10.97
CA ALA A 27 -14.62 10.22 -11.95
C ALA A 27 -14.23 8.73 -11.95
N ASN A 28 -13.05 8.38 -11.40
CA ASN A 28 -12.57 7.00 -11.37
C ASN A 28 -12.64 6.36 -9.99
N LEU A 29 -12.59 7.13 -8.91
CA LEU A 29 -12.50 6.62 -7.55
C LEU A 29 -13.63 7.10 -6.62
N GLY A 30 -14.50 8.00 -7.07
CA GLY A 30 -15.44 8.71 -6.19
C GLY A 30 -16.62 7.90 -5.64
N ASP A 31 -16.80 6.67 -6.10
CA ASP A 31 -17.79 5.72 -5.57
C ASP A 31 -17.18 4.71 -4.59
N LEU A 32 -15.88 4.81 -4.28
CA LEU A 32 -15.20 3.95 -3.32
C LEU A 32 -15.41 4.42 -1.87
N ASP A 33 -15.19 3.51 -0.93
CA ASP A 33 -15.28 3.80 0.50
C ASP A 33 -14.32 4.94 0.90
N ARG A 34 -14.86 5.95 1.60
CA ARG A 34 -14.12 7.16 1.98
C ARG A 34 -12.95 6.86 2.90
N ASP A 35 -13.13 6.01 3.90
CA ASP A 35 -12.08 5.70 4.86
C ASP A 35 -10.94 4.93 4.19
N LEU A 36 -11.29 3.99 3.32
CA LEU A 36 -10.32 3.22 2.53
C LEU A 36 -9.54 4.14 1.58
N LEU A 37 -10.21 5.09 0.93
CA LEU A 37 -9.57 6.12 0.11
C LEU A 37 -8.63 7.01 0.93
N MET A 38 -9.05 7.46 2.11
CA MET A 38 -8.20 8.24 3.01
C MET A 38 -6.95 7.45 3.40
N ARG A 39 -7.09 6.18 3.80
CA ARG A 39 -5.96 5.30 4.14
C ARG A 39 -5.02 5.10 2.96
N ALA A 40 -5.55 4.90 1.76
CA ALA A 40 -4.76 4.76 0.55
C ALA A 40 -3.97 6.04 0.21
N ALA A 41 -4.60 7.21 0.37
CA ALA A 41 -3.93 8.50 0.18
C ALA A 41 -2.85 8.75 1.25
N ILE A 42 -3.08 8.38 2.51
CA ILE A 42 -2.06 8.44 3.58
C ILE A 42 -0.85 7.58 3.21
N ALA A 43 -1.06 6.36 2.73
CA ALA A 43 0.01 5.48 2.27
C ALA A 43 0.80 6.12 1.10
N ALA A 44 0.10 6.71 0.13
CA ALA A 44 0.74 7.40 -0.99
C ALA A 44 1.62 8.56 -0.53
N ILE A 45 1.19 9.36 0.46
CA ILE A 45 2.02 10.44 1.01
C ILE A 45 3.27 9.88 1.67
N ARG A 46 3.10 8.89 2.56
CA ARG A 46 4.19 8.28 3.33
C ARG A 46 5.26 7.64 2.45
N GLU A 47 4.86 7.01 1.36
CA GLU A 47 5.79 6.28 0.51
C GLU A 47 6.46 7.17 -0.54
N LEU A 48 5.74 8.15 -1.07
CA LEU A 48 6.19 8.86 -2.26
C LEU A 48 6.79 10.23 -1.97
N VAL A 49 6.24 10.99 -1.02
CA VAL A 49 6.65 12.39 -0.83
C VAL A 49 7.24 12.69 0.54
N LEU A 50 6.80 11.98 1.58
CA LEU A 50 7.27 12.17 2.97
C LEU A 50 8.75 11.85 3.19
N PRO A 51 9.36 10.79 2.58
CA PRO A 51 10.76 10.45 2.88
C PRO A 51 11.73 11.56 2.47
N GLU A 52 11.48 12.23 1.34
CA GLU A 52 12.30 13.36 0.89
C GLU A 52 12.07 14.60 1.76
N TRP A 53 10.83 14.82 2.21
CA TRP A 53 10.53 15.88 3.17
C TRP A 53 11.34 15.68 4.47
N GLU A 54 11.31 14.47 5.03
CA GLU A 54 12.08 14.12 6.23
C GLU A 54 13.59 14.29 6.05
N SER A 55 14.10 13.92 4.87
CA SER A 55 15.51 14.08 4.57
C SER A 55 15.92 15.54 4.42
N THR A 56 15.04 16.40 3.90
CA THR A 56 15.35 17.82 3.67
C THR A 56 15.00 18.72 4.84
N ARG A 57 14.05 18.31 5.68
CA ARG A 57 13.48 19.07 6.82
C ARG A 57 13.24 18.14 8.02
N PRO A 58 14.31 17.56 8.59
CA PRO A 58 14.19 16.60 9.70
C PRO A 58 13.53 17.19 10.96
N GLU A 59 13.59 18.52 11.13
CA GLU A 59 12.98 19.24 12.24
C GLU A 59 11.48 19.51 12.05
N ASP A 60 10.96 19.44 10.81
CA ASP A 60 9.55 19.72 10.53
C ASP A 60 8.72 18.46 10.44
N ARG A 61 8.09 18.11 11.56
CA ARG A 61 7.23 16.94 11.71
C ARG A 61 5.75 17.20 11.42
N ARG A 62 5.37 18.42 11.00
CA ARG A 62 3.96 18.81 10.87
C ARG A 62 3.19 17.91 9.88
N PRO A 63 3.73 17.55 8.71
CA PRO A 63 3.04 16.61 7.81
C PRO A 63 2.83 15.23 8.44
N GLN A 64 3.86 14.67 9.10
CA GLN A 64 3.82 13.37 9.77
C GLN A 64 2.73 13.34 10.84
N GLU A 65 2.74 14.34 11.72
CA GLU A 65 1.77 14.48 12.82
C GLU A 65 0.33 14.61 12.30
N ALA A 66 0.14 15.28 11.15
CA ALA A 66 -1.17 15.37 10.52
C ALA A 66 -1.66 14.01 9.99
N LEU A 67 -0.78 13.22 9.38
CA LEU A 67 -1.14 11.86 8.93
C LEU A 67 -1.44 10.94 10.11
N GLU A 68 -0.60 10.94 11.14
CA GLU A 68 -0.77 10.15 12.36
C GLU A 68 -2.08 10.50 13.09
N ALA A 69 -2.40 11.79 13.22
CA ALA A 69 -3.66 12.25 13.80
C ALA A 69 -4.87 11.79 12.96
N THR A 70 -4.76 11.87 11.64
CA THR A 70 -5.81 11.42 10.71
C THR A 70 -6.06 9.92 10.83
N GLU A 71 -5.00 9.10 10.95
CA GLU A 71 -5.14 7.66 11.18
C GLU A 71 -5.75 7.33 12.56
N ALA A 72 -5.35 8.05 13.59
CA ALA A 72 -5.91 7.91 14.92
C ALA A 72 -7.42 8.23 14.92
N TRP A 73 -7.83 9.27 14.18
CA TRP A 73 -9.23 9.57 13.94
C TRP A 73 -9.93 8.49 13.12
N LEU A 74 -9.34 7.98 12.03
CA LEU A 74 -9.91 6.88 11.25
C LEU A 74 -10.10 5.60 12.07
N ALA A 75 -9.30 5.40 13.13
CA ALA A 75 -9.41 4.24 14.01
C ALA A 75 -10.51 4.38 15.07
N LYS A 76 -10.76 5.59 15.59
CA LYS A 76 -11.67 5.82 16.73
C LYS A 76 -12.94 6.59 16.38
N LYS A 77 -12.85 7.52 15.43
CA LYS A 77 -13.88 8.45 14.97
C LYS A 77 -14.53 9.25 16.12
N ASP A 78 -13.74 9.61 17.13
CA ASP A 78 -14.21 10.38 18.29
C ASP A 78 -13.91 11.88 18.17
N ALA A 79 -14.51 12.67 19.05
CA ALA A 79 -14.37 14.13 19.03
C ALA A 79 -12.94 14.60 19.37
N ASP A 80 -12.24 13.90 20.26
CA ASP A 80 -10.91 14.29 20.71
C ASP A 80 -9.86 14.08 19.62
N SER A 81 -9.90 12.92 18.95
CA SER A 81 -9.08 12.63 17.78
C SER A 81 -9.38 13.57 16.62
N LEU A 82 -10.64 13.97 16.43
CA LEU A 82 -11.00 14.99 15.43
C LEU A 82 -10.44 16.38 15.79
N LEU A 83 -10.48 16.77 17.07
CA LEU A 83 -9.88 18.03 17.54
C LEU A 83 -8.37 18.05 17.28
N GLN A 84 -7.68 16.95 17.60
CA GLN A 84 -6.25 16.82 17.32
C GLN A 84 -5.95 16.89 15.82
N THR A 85 -6.74 16.19 15.00
CA THR A 85 -6.60 16.21 13.53
C THR A 85 -6.77 17.62 12.96
N LYS A 86 -7.73 18.41 13.48
CA LYS A 86 -7.90 19.81 13.10
C LYS A 86 -6.73 20.69 13.54
N ALA A 87 -6.12 20.42 14.70
CA ALA A 87 -4.97 21.16 15.19
C ALA A 87 -3.74 20.92 14.29
N THR A 88 -3.45 19.66 13.96
CA THR A 88 -2.33 19.29 13.07
C THR A 88 -2.58 19.77 11.63
N ALA A 89 -3.83 19.78 11.16
CA ALA A 89 -4.19 20.42 9.89
C ALA A 89 -3.84 21.92 9.86
N LYS A 90 -4.12 22.66 10.94
CA LYS A 90 -3.76 24.09 11.05
C LYS A 90 -2.24 24.28 11.08
N ALA A 91 -1.50 23.40 11.74
CA ALA A 91 -0.04 23.43 11.73
C ALA A 91 0.50 23.23 10.31
N CYS A 92 -0.07 22.32 9.53
CA CYS A 92 0.27 22.15 8.12
C CYS A 92 -0.10 23.38 7.27
N THR A 93 -1.19 24.09 7.57
CA THR A 93 -1.48 25.39 6.92
C THR A 93 -0.36 26.40 7.14
N ALA A 94 0.17 26.49 8.37
CA ALA A 94 1.30 27.36 8.67
C ALA A 94 2.57 26.94 7.91
N ALA A 95 2.89 25.64 7.92
CA ALA A 95 4.01 25.07 7.16
C ALA A 95 3.91 25.42 5.67
N ARG A 96 2.73 25.22 5.07
CA ARG A 96 2.48 25.58 3.67
C ARG A 96 2.77 27.06 3.37
N GLY A 97 2.43 27.94 4.31
CA GLY A 97 2.70 29.38 4.18
C GLY A 97 4.19 29.71 4.27
N GLU A 98 4.92 29.02 5.15
CA GLU A 98 6.38 29.18 5.32
C GLU A 98 7.16 28.69 4.10
N PHE A 99 6.69 27.63 3.45
CA PHE A 99 7.36 27.02 2.30
C PHE A 99 6.72 27.38 0.95
N PHE A 100 5.96 28.49 0.89
CA PHE A 100 5.29 28.88 -0.33
C PHE A 100 6.29 29.02 -1.50
N GLY A 101 6.06 28.29 -2.59
CA GLY A 101 6.97 28.22 -3.75
C GLY A 101 7.96 27.06 -3.75
N THR A 102 8.24 26.40 -2.61
CA THR A 102 9.16 25.24 -2.50
C THR A 102 8.56 24.15 -1.64
N ASP A 103 8.29 22.95 -2.18
CA ASP A 103 7.82 21.77 -1.43
C ASP A 103 6.56 21.94 -0.53
N HIS A 104 5.86 23.08 -0.60
CA HIS A 104 4.60 23.35 0.13
C HIS A 104 3.49 22.32 -0.13
N ARG A 105 3.66 21.47 -1.13
CA ARG A 105 2.71 20.45 -1.56
C ARG A 105 2.68 19.26 -0.59
N VAL A 106 3.80 18.96 0.09
CA VAL A 106 3.82 17.91 1.12
C VAL A 106 2.93 18.28 2.32
N PRO A 107 3.10 19.46 2.97
CA PRO A 107 2.17 19.88 4.01
C PRO A 107 0.76 20.12 3.47
N GLU A 108 0.58 20.56 2.21
CA GLU A 108 -0.77 20.67 1.61
C GLU A 108 -1.48 19.32 1.50
N ALA A 109 -0.79 18.26 1.06
CA ALA A 109 -1.36 16.92 0.93
C ALA A 109 -1.78 16.37 2.31
N ALA A 110 -0.91 16.51 3.32
CA ALA A 110 -1.22 16.09 4.68
C ALA A 110 -2.35 16.92 5.31
N ARG A 111 -2.35 18.25 5.09
CA ARG A 111 -3.41 19.17 5.52
C ARG A 111 -4.76 18.77 4.93
N ALA A 112 -4.80 18.47 3.64
CA ALA A 112 -6.01 18.10 2.94
C ALA A 112 -6.63 16.83 3.54
N LEU A 113 -5.85 15.77 3.78
CA LEU A 113 -6.37 14.55 4.43
C LEU A 113 -6.84 14.79 5.88
N ALA A 114 -6.13 15.65 6.63
CA ALA A 114 -6.58 16.01 7.97
C ALA A 114 -7.90 16.81 7.95
N TRP A 115 -8.12 17.69 6.96
CA TRP A 115 -9.44 18.33 6.80
C TRP A 115 -10.52 17.35 6.33
N ALA A 116 -10.15 16.36 5.52
CA ALA A 116 -11.07 15.32 5.08
C ALA A 116 -11.74 14.66 6.28
N ALA A 117 -11.03 14.40 7.39
CA ALA A 117 -11.60 13.82 8.62
C ALA A 117 -12.83 14.57 9.17
N GLY A 118 -12.83 15.90 9.08
CA GLY A 118 -13.94 16.74 9.54
C GLY A 118 -15.01 17.05 8.49
N ALA A 119 -14.81 16.61 7.25
CA ALA A 119 -15.75 16.82 6.15
C ALA A 119 -16.98 15.90 6.27
N LYS A 120 -18.03 16.22 5.50
CA LYS A 120 -19.21 15.36 5.39
C LYS A 120 -18.82 14.03 4.76
N GLU A 121 -19.55 12.96 5.07
CA GLU A 121 -19.20 11.61 4.62
C GLU A 121 -19.15 11.44 3.09
N ASN A 122 -20.01 12.16 2.37
CA ASN A 122 -20.03 12.17 0.90
C ASN A 122 -19.10 13.22 0.28
N ASP A 123 -18.39 13.98 1.10
CA ASP A 123 -17.47 15.02 0.65
C ASP A 123 -16.05 14.46 0.57
N LEU A 124 -15.63 14.18 -0.66
CA LEU A 124 -14.33 13.62 -0.99
C LEU A 124 -13.37 14.67 -1.56
N GLU A 125 -13.76 15.95 -1.60
CA GLU A 125 -12.99 17.04 -2.24
C GLU A 125 -11.55 17.09 -1.69
N HIS A 126 -11.42 17.06 -0.37
CA HIS A 126 -10.13 17.08 0.30
C HIS A 126 -9.25 15.86 0.04
N ILE A 127 -9.82 14.70 -0.28
CA ILE A 127 -9.03 13.52 -0.66
C ILE A 127 -8.44 13.73 -2.06
N TRP A 128 -9.20 14.32 -2.97
CA TRP A 128 -8.73 14.64 -4.31
C TRP A 128 -7.68 15.74 -4.31
N ASP A 129 -7.86 16.77 -3.48
CA ASP A 129 -6.85 17.81 -3.26
C ASP A 129 -5.52 17.19 -2.79
N ALA A 130 -5.58 16.20 -1.89
CA ALA A 130 -4.39 15.49 -1.44
C ALA A 130 -3.71 14.72 -2.58
N LEU A 131 -4.46 13.96 -3.39
CA LEU A 131 -3.89 13.23 -4.54
C LEU A 131 -3.27 14.17 -5.58
N VAL A 132 -3.91 15.32 -5.84
CA VAL A 132 -3.37 16.35 -6.73
C VAL A 132 -2.09 16.94 -6.16
N ALA A 133 -2.05 17.25 -4.86
CA ALA A 133 -0.84 17.77 -4.22
C ALA A 133 0.33 16.77 -4.27
N ILE A 134 0.07 15.47 -4.09
CA ILE A 134 1.07 14.41 -4.25
C ILE A 134 1.61 14.39 -5.70
N GLU A 135 0.72 14.35 -6.70
CA GLU A 135 1.15 14.31 -8.10
C GLU A 135 1.96 15.56 -8.47
N GLN A 136 1.52 16.74 -8.05
CA GLN A 136 2.23 17.99 -8.30
C GLN A 136 3.60 18.05 -7.64
N GLU A 137 3.75 17.47 -6.44
CA GLU A 137 5.04 17.40 -5.76
C GLU A 137 6.02 16.51 -6.52
N LEU A 138 5.57 15.32 -6.93
CA LEU A 138 6.39 14.40 -7.72
C LEU A 138 6.77 14.99 -9.09
N LEU A 139 5.85 15.73 -9.73
CA LEU A 139 6.13 16.44 -10.98
C LEU A 139 7.10 17.61 -10.77
N ALA A 140 6.99 18.36 -9.67
CA ALA A 140 7.91 19.43 -9.35
C ALA A 140 9.34 18.92 -9.17
N ARG A 141 9.52 17.78 -8.47
CA ARG A 141 10.82 17.13 -8.30
C ARG A 141 11.44 16.72 -9.63
N ILE A 142 10.65 16.15 -10.53
CA ILE A 142 11.08 15.83 -11.89
C ILE A 142 11.51 17.08 -12.66
N ALA A 143 10.75 18.16 -12.55
CA ALA A 143 11.07 19.41 -13.23
C ALA A 143 12.42 19.99 -12.76
N LEU A 144 12.74 19.85 -11.47
CA LEU A 144 14.04 20.27 -10.91
C LEU A 144 15.22 19.51 -11.55
N VAL A 145 15.05 18.23 -11.87
CA VAL A 145 16.07 17.41 -12.54
C VAL A 145 15.92 17.34 -14.07
N SER A 146 14.96 18.09 -14.64
CA SER A 146 14.66 18.14 -16.08
C SER A 146 14.30 16.79 -16.73
N GLU A 147 13.72 15.85 -15.97
CA GLU A 147 13.40 14.49 -16.44
C GLU A 147 11.91 14.32 -16.79
N TYR A 148 11.33 15.26 -17.53
CA TYR A 148 9.88 15.35 -17.80
C TYR A 148 9.23 14.05 -18.33
N GLN A 149 10.00 13.20 -19.02
CA GLN A 149 9.57 11.88 -19.47
C GLN A 149 9.14 10.93 -18.34
N LYS A 150 9.55 11.18 -17.09
CA LYS A 150 9.21 10.36 -15.92
C LYS A 150 7.85 10.72 -15.31
N ALA A 151 7.15 11.74 -15.81
CA ALA A 151 5.82 12.12 -15.30
C ALA A 151 4.80 10.95 -15.28
N PRO A 152 4.70 10.11 -16.34
CA PRO A 152 3.85 8.92 -16.29
C PRO A 152 4.28 7.89 -15.24
N GLU A 153 5.57 7.80 -14.92
CA GLU A 153 6.09 6.87 -13.91
C GLU A 153 5.65 7.30 -12.50
N GLN A 154 5.65 8.60 -12.20
CA GLN A 154 5.17 9.11 -10.91
C GLN A 154 3.68 8.83 -10.70
N ARG A 155 2.86 9.02 -11.74
CA ARG A 155 1.45 8.66 -11.65
C ARG A 155 1.27 7.17 -11.44
N ARG A 156 2.04 6.33 -12.13
CA ARG A 156 2.02 4.88 -11.92
C ARG A 156 2.44 4.52 -10.49
N ALA A 157 3.37 5.25 -9.88
CA ALA A 157 3.74 5.04 -8.48
C ALA A 157 2.57 5.36 -7.53
N ILE A 158 1.87 6.48 -7.73
CA ILE A 158 0.64 6.79 -6.97
C ILE A 158 -0.38 5.67 -7.15
N ILE A 159 -0.68 5.30 -8.40
CA ILE A 159 -1.64 4.24 -8.72
C ILE A 159 -1.24 2.91 -8.10
N ALA A 160 0.05 2.56 -8.08
CA ALA A 160 0.53 1.31 -7.49
C ALA A 160 0.25 1.26 -5.98
N VAL A 161 0.48 2.37 -5.25
CA VAL A 161 0.16 2.46 -3.82
C VAL A 161 -1.34 2.38 -3.60
N LEU A 162 -2.13 3.14 -4.36
CA LEU A 162 -3.59 3.11 -4.25
C LEU A 162 -4.13 1.71 -4.57
N ARG A 163 -3.64 1.06 -5.62
CA ARG A 163 -4.05 -0.29 -6.02
C ARG A 163 -3.80 -1.28 -4.89
N ARG A 164 -2.60 -1.28 -4.30
CA ARG A 164 -2.25 -2.17 -3.17
C ARG A 164 -3.15 -1.98 -1.94
N MET A 165 -3.67 -0.76 -1.73
CA MET A 165 -4.51 -0.43 -0.57
C MET A 165 -6.00 -0.65 -0.82
N LEU A 166 -6.46 -0.48 -2.06
CA LEU A 166 -7.88 -0.52 -2.42
C LEU A 166 -8.32 -1.88 -2.99
N GLU A 167 -7.40 -2.66 -3.56
CA GLU A 167 -7.69 -4.02 -3.97
C GLU A 167 -7.64 -4.95 -2.75
N PRO A 168 -8.61 -5.86 -2.59
CA PRO A 168 -8.52 -6.88 -1.55
C PRO A 168 -7.22 -7.66 -1.76
N PRO A 169 -6.54 -8.09 -0.68
CA PRO A 169 -5.37 -8.95 -0.82
C PRO A 169 -5.79 -10.13 -1.69
N ALA A 170 -5.04 -10.37 -2.77
CA ALA A 170 -5.25 -11.56 -3.58
C ALA A 170 -5.37 -12.73 -2.60
N ALA A 171 -6.51 -13.42 -2.63
CA ALA A 171 -6.72 -14.55 -1.76
C ALA A 171 -5.47 -15.42 -1.87
N GLU A 172 -4.74 -15.60 -0.77
CA GLU A 172 -3.71 -16.63 -0.71
C GLU A 172 -4.39 -17.88 -1.25
N GLU A 173 -3.90 -18.38 -2.39
CA GLU A 173 -4.39 -19.63 -2.94
C GLU A 173 -4.35 -20.63 -1.78
N ALA A 174 -5.54 -21.05 -1.33
CA ALA A 174 -5.66 -22.00 -0.24
C ALA A 174 -4.75 -23.17 -0.59
N GLY A 175 -3.66 -23.34 0.15
CA GLY A 175 -2.72 -24.42 -0.07
C GLY A 175 -3.49 -25.75 -0.13
N PRO A 176 -2.99 -26.72 -0.91
CA PRO A 176 -3.68 -28.00 -1.08
C PRO A 176 -4.02 -28.60 0.30
N ASP A 177 -5.27 -29.05 0.46
CA ASP A 177 -5.76 -29.66 1.70
C ASP A 177 -4.79 -30.74 2.20
N LEU A 178 -4.09 -30.43 3.30
CA LEU A 178 -3.05 -31.30 3.89
C LEU A 178 -3.62 -32.38 4.80
N SER A 179 -4.95 -32.48 4.92
CA SER A 179 -5.60 -33.41 5.85
C SER A 179 -5.54 -34.87 5.40
N ALA A 180 -5.45 -35.13 4.09
CA ALA A 180 -5.41 -36.48 3.53
C ALA A 180 -3.96 -36.98 3.33
N PRO A 181 -3.61 -38.20 3.81
CA PRO A 181 -2.30 -38.80 3.56
C PRO A 181 -2.08 -39.05 2.07
N VAL A 182 -0.98 -38.53 1.51
CA VAL A 182 -0.61 -38.72 0.11
C VAL A 182 0.47 -39.81 0.01
N PRO A 183 0.37 -40.79 -0.91
CA PRO A 183 1.42 -41.80 -1.07
C PRO A 183 2.75 -41.15 -1.52
N TYR A 184 3.85 -41.55 -0.87
CA TYR A 184 5.18 -41.09 -1.26
C TYR A 184 5.52 -41.56 -2.67
N SER A 185 5.96 -40.62 -3.52
CA SER A 185 6.58 -40.90 -4.80
C SER A 185 7.82 -40.04 -4.95
N ALA A 186 8.88 -40.60 -5.53
CA ALA A 186 10.13 -39.85 -5.73
C ALA A 186 9.95 -38.64 -6.67
N SER A 187 8.86 -38.56 -7.42
CA SER A 187 8.52 -37.46 -8.34
C SER A 187 7.40 -36.55 -7.80
N GLY A 188 7.00 -36.71 -6.55
CA GLY A 188 5.95 -35.90 -5.92
C GLY A 188 6.50 -34.58 -5.39
N ASN A 189 5.69 -33.53 -5.49
CA ASN A 189 5.94 -32.27 -4.79
C ASN A 189 5.22 -32.32 -3.45
N PHE A 190 5.98 -32.22 -2.36
CA PHE A 190 5.43 -32.30 -1.01
C PHE A 190 5.72 -31.01 -0.26
N VAL A 191 4.76 -30.58 0.54
CA VAL A 191 4.86 -29.35 1.34
C VAL A 191 5.04 -29.68 2.83
N VAL A 192 5.64 -28.77 3.57
CA VAL A 192 5.82 -28.92 5.02
C VAL A 192 4.45 -29.03 5.70
N GLY A 193 4.31 -29.98 6.62
CA GLY A 193 3.05 -30.33 7.29
C GLY A 193 2.22 -31.38 6.58
N GLN A 194 2.56 -31.77 5.35
CA GLN A 194 1.83 -32.80 4.61
C GLN A 194 2.04 -34.19 5.21
N LYS A 195 0.95 -34.94 5.36
CA LYS A 195 1.00 -36.36 5.72
C LYS A 195 1.32 -37.19 4.49
N VAL A 196 2.31 -38.06 4.59
CA VAL A 196 2.83 -38.86 3.48
C VAL A 196 2.94 -40.33 3.89
N THR A 197 2.41 -41.24 3.09
CA THR A 197 2.52 -42.68 3.34
C THR A 197 3.65 -43.29 2.51
N HIS A 198 4.71 -43.75 3.16
CA HIS A 198 5.88 -44.37 2.52
C HIS A 198 5.86 -45.90 2.68
N VAL A 199 6.05 -46.63 1.58
CA VAL A 199 5.98 -48.12 1.54
C VAL A 199 6.83 -48.80 2.62
N LYS A 200 8.02 -48.26 2.92
CA LYS A 200 8.94 -48.80 3.95
C LYS A 200 8.72 -48.25 5.36
N PHE A 201 8.14 -47.07 5.51
CA PHE A 201 8.17 -46.32 6.78
C PHE A 201 6.78 -45.97 7.33
N GLY A 202 5.70 -46.36 6.63
CA GLY A 202 4.34 -46.07 7.03
C GLY A 202 3.98 -44.61 6.86
N ASP A 203 3.12 -44.10 7.72
CA ASP A 203 2.67 -42.71 7.70
C ASP A 203 3.71 -41.79 8.33
N LEU A 204 4.02 -40.71 7.61
CA LEU A 204 5.06 -39.75 7.91
C LEU A 204 4.50 -38.34 7.82
N VAL A 205 5.17 -37.39 8.46
CA VAL A 205 4.86 -35.96 8.31
C VAL A 205 6.08 -35.25 7.76
N VAL A 206 5.90 -34.46 6.70
CA VAL A 206 6.98 -33.65 6.12
C VAL A 206 7.30 -32.49 7.06
N THR A 207 8.53 -32.40 7.55
CA THR A 207 8.99 -31.34 8.45
C THR A 207 9.82 -30.28 7.73
N ALA A 208 10.44 -30.61 6.60
CA ALA A 208 11.11 -29.66 5.72
C ALA A 208 11.07 -30.15 4.26
N ALA A 209 11.06 -29.24 3.29
CA ALA A 209 11.09 -29.56 1.87
C ALA A 209 12.10 -28.67 1.14
N GLY A 210 12.85 -29.25 0.20
CA GLY A 210 13.74 -28.55 -0.72
C GLY A 210 13.70 -29.19 -2.12
N ASP A 211 14.35 -28.56 -3.10
CA ASP A 211 14.18 -28.89 -4.53
C ASP A 211 14.44 -30.36 -4.93
N LYS A 212 15.20 -31.11 -4.11
CA LYS A 212 15.58 -32.51 -4.38
C LYS A 212 15.41 -33.42 -3.16
N TRP A 213 14.75 -32.97 -2.11
CA TRP A 213 14.63 -33.73 -0.87
C TRP A 213 13.50 -33.22 0.02
N ILE A 214 13.01 -34.12 0.88
CA ILE A 214 12.18 -33.78 2.04
C ILE A 214 12.76 -34.40 3.30
N ASP A 215 12.62 -33.69 4.42
CA ASP A 215 12.79 -34.26 5.75
C ASP A 215 11.41 -34.68 6.25
N VAL A 216 11.32 -35.91 6.75
CA VAL A 216 10.10 -36.52 7.26
C VAL A 216 10.31 -37.01 8.68
N GLN A 217 9.31 -36.82 9.53
CA GLN A 217 9.29 -37.36 10.88
C GLN A 217 8.66 -38.76 10.87
N LEU A 218 9.37 -39.72 11.45
CA LEU A 218 8.95 -41.09 11.66
C LEU A 218 8.10 -41.20 12.95
N PRO A 219 7.27 -42.25 13.11
CA PRO A 219 6.50 -42.47 14.34
C PRO A 219 7.34 -42.62 15.61
N ASP A 220 8.61 -43.00 15.48
CA ASP A 220 9.57 -43.10 16.58
C ASP A 220 10.18 -41.75 16.99
N GLY A 221 9.74 -40.66 16.36
CA GLY A 221 10.22 -39.30 16.60
C GLY A 221 11.50 -38.92 15.88
N THR A 222 12.12 -39.85 15.13
CA THR A 222 13.34 -39.57 14.38
C THR A 222 13.06 -38.90 13.04
N THR A 223 13.98 -38.05 12.60
CA THR A 223 13.88 -37.35 11.30
C THR A 223 14.70 -38.09 10.26
N LYS A 224 14.11 -38.30 9.08
CA LYS A 224 14.79 -38.93 7.94
C LYS A 224 14.68 -38.07 6.69
N ARG A 225 15.76 -37.98 5.93
CA ARG A 225 15.76 -37.31 4.61
C ARG A 225 15.41 -38.30 3.51
N LEU A 226 14.39 -38.01 2.72
CA LEU A 226 14.02 -38.76 1.52
C LEU A 226 14.35 -37.92 0.28
N ALA A 227 14.93 -38.56 -0.74
CA ALA A 227 15.25 -37.88 -1.99
C ALA A 227 13.98 -37.59 -2.80
N GLN A 228 13.98 -36.49 -3.54
CA GLN A 228 13.01 -36.19 -4.58
C GLN A 228 13.75 -35.96 -5.89
N LYS A 229 13.16 -36.44 -6.98
CA LYS A 229 13.60 -36.09 -8.32
C LYS A 229 12.96 -34.75 -8.66
N PRO A 230 13.75 -33.74 -9.05
CA PRO A 230 13.19 -32.51 -9.57
C PRO A 230 12.38 -32.83 -10.83
N LYS A 231 11.25 -32.13 -11.01
CA LYS A 231 10.48 -32.16 -12.25
C LYS A 231 11.15 -31.31 -13.31
#